data_AF-A0A4P7VP46-F1
#
_entry.id   AF-A0A4P7VP46-F1
#
_cell.length_a   1.000
_cell.length_b   1.000
_cell.length_c   1.000
_cell.angle_alpha   90.00
_cell.angle_beta   90.00
_cell.angle_gamma   90.00
#
_symmetry.space_group_name_H-M   'P 1'
#
loop_
_entity.id
_entity.type
_entity.pdbx_description
1 polymer ?
#
loop_
_entity_poly.entity_id
_entity_poly.type
_entity_poly.pdbx_seq_one_letter_code
_entity_poly.pdbx_strand_id
1 'polypeptide(L)' 'MEISQQQYGSALARIEELLPLVSDDTPSDNPDVVELIKVSEIVREYELKHYLIGGFEQE' A
#
# COMPACT_ATOMS: atom_id res chain seq x y z
N MET A 1 -13.49 8.66 3.83
CA MET A 1 -13.06 9.25 2.54
C MET A 1 -12.88 8.11 1.56
N GLU A 2 -13.09 8.34 0.26
CA GLU A 2 -12.91 7.29 -0.74
C GLU A 2 -11.54 7.48 -1.39
N ILE A 3 -10.69 6.44 -1.34
CA ILE A 3 -9.40 6.49 -2.02
C ILE A 3 -9.66 6.56 -3.52
N SER A 4 -9.18 7.62 -4.17
CA SER A 4 -9.28 7.76 -5.62
C SER A 4 -8.17 6.98 -6.31
N GLN A 5 -8.38 6.56 -7.57
CA GLN A 5 -7.38 5.84 -8.36
C GLN A 5 -6.03 6.58 -8.44
N GLN A 6 -6.05 7.91 -8.41
CA GLN A 6 -4.86 8.75 -8.40
C GLN A 6 -4.04 8.59 -7.10
N GLN A 7 -4.73 8.48 -5.96
CA GLN A 7 -4.11 8.23 -4.66
C GLN A 7 -3.55 6.80 -4.60
N TYR A 8 -4.30 5.82 -5.11
CA TYR A 8 -3.83 4.44 -5.26
C TYR A 8 -2.55 4.34 -6.11
N GLY A 9 -2.52 4.97 -7.29
CA GLY A 9 -1.34 4.96 -8.16
C GLY A 9 -0.13 5.66 -7.54
N SER A 10 -0.35 6.76 -6.80
CA SER A 10 0.72 7.43 -6.06
C SER A 10 1.25 6.58 -4.91
N ALA A 11 0.35 5.90 -4.21
CA ALA A 11 0.70 5.01 -3.11
C ALA A 11 1.50 3.79 -3.59
N LEU A 12 1.07 3.15 -4.70
CA LEU A 12 1.83 2.07 -5.34
C LEU A 12 3.23 2.50 -5.75
N ALA A 13 3.37 3.63 -6.46
CA ALA A 13 4.67 4.13 -6.88
C ALA A 13 5.59 4.35 -5.66
N ARG A 14 5.05 4.89 -4.57
CA ARG A 14 5.80 5.03 -3.32
C ARG A 14 6.20 3.71 -2.69
N ILE A 15 5.33 2.70 -2.70
CA ILE A 15 5.68 1.36 -2.22
C ILE A 15 6.85 0.81 -3.05
N GLU A 16 6.81 0.91 -4.38
CA GLU A 16 7.88 0.42 -5.25
C GLU A 16 9.22 1.13 -5.02
N GLU A 17 9.20 2.43 -4.72
CA GLU A 17 10.40 3.19 -4.36
C GLU A 17 10.91 2.82 -2.96
N LEU A 18 10.00 2.64 -1.99
CA LEU A 18 10.34 2.41 -0.58
C LEU A 18 10.72 0.95 -0.29
N LEU A 19 10.16 -0.02 -1.01
CA LEU A 19 10.46 -1.46 -0.87
C LEU A 19 11.96 -1.80 -0.87
N PRO A 20 12.81 -1.23 -1.75
CA PRO A 20 14.26 -1.45 -1.69
C PRO A 20 14.98 -0.55 -0.67
N LEU A 21 14.37 0.55 -0.21
CA LEU A 21 14.95 1.49 0.76
C LEU A 21 14.76 0.99 2.21
N VAL A 22 13.62 0.36 2.48
CA VAL A 22 13.31 -0.26 3.77
C VAL A 22 13.84 -1.69 3.77
N SER A 23 14.65 -2.01 4.76
CA SER A 23 15.13 -3.38 5.03
C SER A 23 14.48 -3.93 6.29
N ASP A 24 14.55 -5.24 6.50
CA ASP A 24 14.04 -5.90 7.73
C ASP A 24 14.68 -5.33 9.02
N ASP A 25 15.89 -4.76 8.89
CA ASP A 25 16.63 -4.10 9.96
C ASP A 25 16.21 -2.62 10.17
N THR A 26 15.39 -2.06 9.28
CA THR A 26 14.99 -0.66 9.35
C THR A 26 13.96 -0.46 10.47
N PRO A 27 14.24 0.41 11.46
CA PRO A 27 13.33 0.62 12.58
C PRO A 27 12.02 1.23 12.10
N SER A 28 10.91 0.86 12.74
CA SER A 28 9.57 1.38 12.41
C SER A 28 9.41 2.90 12.61
N ASP A 29 10.36 3.53 13.30
CA ASP A 29 10.43 4.98 13.47
C ASP A 29 11.02 5.70 12.24
N ASN A 30 11.62 4.95 11.31
CA ASN A 30 12.19 5.53 10.10
C ASN A 30 11.05 6.15 9.24
N PRO A 31 11.22 7.40 8.78
CA PRO A 31 10.23 8.06 7.90
C PRO A 31 9.85 7.23 6.67
N ASP A 32 10.79 6.47 6.10
CA ASP A 32 10.55 5.61 4.93
C ASP A 32 9.58 4.46 5.28
N VAL A 33 9.73 3.86 6.46
CA VAL A 33 8.83 2.80 6.95
C VAL A 33 7.45 3.37 7.30
N VAL A 34 7.42 4.52 7.96
CA VAL A 34 6.17 5.22 8.29
C VAL A 34 5.41 5.59 7.02
N GLU A 35 6.09 6.06 5.98
CA GLU A 35 5.48 6.34 4.69
C GLU A 35 4.97 5.07 4.03
N LEU A 36 5.78 3.99 4.00
CA LEU A 36 5.41 2.68 3.45
C LEU A 36 4.11 2.15 4.08
N ILE A 37 3.97 2.24 5.41
CA ILE A 37 2.76 1.81 6.12
C ILE A 37 1.55 2.62 5.65
N LYS A 38 1.67 3.95 5.57
CA LYS A 38 0.57 4.82 5.12
C LYS A 38 0.14 4.50 3.69
N VAL A 39 1.09 4.36 2.77
CA VAL A 39 0.77 4.06 1.37
C VAL A 39 0.23 2.63 1.22
N SER A 40 0.68 1.69 2.05
CA SER A 40 0.12 0.34 2.09
C SER A 40 -1.33 0.33 2.60
N GLU A 41 -1.69 1.17 3.58
CA GLU A 41 -3.08 1.31 4.02
C GLU A 41 -3.98 1.88 2.91
N ILE A 42 -3.50 2.88 2.16
CA ILE A 42 -4.23 3.46 1.02
C ILE A 42 -4.51 2.41 -0.05
N VAL A 43 -3.49 1.64 -0.44
CA VAL A 43 -3.61 0.54 -1.41
C VAL A 43 -4.59 -0.50 -0.90
N ARG A 44 -4.44 -0.90 0.37
CA ARG A 44 -5.30 -1.90 1.01
C ARG A 44 -6.76 -1.47 1.05
N GLU A 45 -7.07 -0.24 1.47
CA GLU A 45 -8.44 0.27 1.51
C GLU A 45 -9.06 0.37 0.12
N TYR A 46 -8.27 0.81 -0.87
CA TYR A 46 -8.71 0.87 -2.26
C TYR A 46 -9.01 -0.53 -2.80
N GLU A 47 -8.10 -1.47 -2.59
CA GLU A 47 -8.28 -2.87 -3.00
C GLU A 47 -9.48 -3.47 -2.28
N LEU A 48 -9.57 -3.42 -0.94
CA LEU A 48 -10.72 -3.94 -0.20
C LEU A 48 -12.08 -3.48 -0.75
N LYS A 49 -12.13 -2.25 -1.26
CA LYS A 49 -13.34 -1.65 -1.82
C LYS A 49 -13.55 -1.96 -3.30
N HIS A 50 -12.50 -1.97 -4.11
CA HIS A 50 -12.55 -2.12 -5.57
C HIS A 50 -12.27 -3.55 -6.06
N TYR A 51 -11.26 -4.18 -5.47
CA TYR A 51 -10.90 -5.58 -5.62
C TYR A 51 -11.37 -6.32 -4.37
N LEU A 52 -12.62 -6.77 -4.36
CA LEU A 52 -13.08 -7.68 -3.32
C LEU A 52 -12.09 -8.85 -3.21
N ILE A 53 -11.18 -8.83 -2.23
CA ILE A 53 -10.24 -9.92 -1.89
C ILE A 53 -11.03 -11.06 -1.21
N GLY A 54 -12.21 -11.35 -1.76
CA GLY A 54 -13.11 -12.46 -1.49
C GLY A 54 -13.75 -13.01 -2.76
N GLY A 55 -13.24 -12.64 -3.95
CA GLY A 55 -13.65 -13.20 -5.24
C GLY A 55 -12.77 -14.35 -5.73
N PHE A 56 -12.05 -15.06 -4.85
CA PHE A 56 -11.50 -16.37 -5.19
C PHE A 56 -12.60 -17.44 -5.08
N GLU A 57 -13.61 -17.34 -5.95
CA GLU A 57 -14.32 -18.51 -6.47
C GLU A 57 -14.09 -18.54 -7.98
N GLN A 58 -12.99 -19.16 -8.38
CA GLN A 58 -12.81 -19.64 -9.74
C GLN A 58 -12.63 -21.16 -9.62
N GLU A 59 -13.80 -21.82 -9.63
CA GLU A 59 -14.13 -23.19 -10.05
C GLU A 59 -13.18 -24.36 -9.74
#